data_AF-A0A6S7IN71-F1
#
_entry.id   AF-A0A6S7IN71-F1
#
_cell.length_a   1.000
_cell.length_b   1.000
_cell.length_c   1.000
_cell.angle_alpha   90.00
_cell.angle_beta   90.00
_cell.angle_gamma   90.00
#
_symmetry.space_group_name_H-M   'P 1'
#
loop_
_entity.id
_entity.type
_entity.pdbx_description
1 polymer ?
#
loop_
_entity_poly.entity_id
_entity_poly.type
_entity_poly.pdbx_seq_one_letter_code
_entity_poly.pdbx_strand_id
1 'polypeptide(L)' 'NRKQRVTVLGATSDLLPVTSGVPQSSILGPASFLLYVNDLLSNVKSSRVAMFADDTKVFNRLQGNTIA' A
#
# COMPACT_ATOMS: atom_id res chain seq x y z
N ASN A 1 22.40 1.28 2.03
CA ASN A 1 22.93 0.58 0.84
C ASN A 1 22.13 -0.68 0.53
N ARG A 2 20.87 -0.52 0.10
CA ARG A 2 20.03 -1.64 -0.35
C ARG A 2 19.99 -1.63 -1.87
N LYS A 3 20.14 -2.80 -2.51
CA LYS A 3 20.05 -2.97 -3.96
C LYS A 3 19.11 -4.13 -4.30
N GLN A 4 18.49 -4.11 -5.47
CA GLN A 4 17.58 -5.17 -5.95
C GLN A 4 17.81 -5.46 -7.43
N ARG A 5 17.45 -6.68 -7.85
CA ARG A 5 17.37 -7.12 -9.25
C ARG A 5 16.24 -8.14 -9.39
N VAL A 6 15.78 -8.39 -10.60
CA VAL A 6 14.69 -9.32 -10.88
C VAL A 6 15.16 -10.36 -11.90
N THR A 7 14.70 -11.60 -11.74
CA THR A 7 14.92 -12.68 -12.71
C THR A 7 13.58 -13.17 -13.23
N VAL A 8 13.40 -13.18 -14.55
CA VAL A 8 12.19 -13.65 -15.23
C VAL A 8 12.60 -14.59 -16.35
N LEU A 9 12.07 -15.82 -16.36
CA LEU A 9 12.35 -16.83 -17.39
C LEU A 9 13.85 -17.04 -17.64
N GLY A 10 14.67 -16.99 -16.58
CA GLY A 10 16.12 -17.17 -16.66
C GLY A 10 16.93 -15.93 -17.04
N ALA A 11 16.29 -14.85 -17.51
CA ALA A 11 16.96 -13.57 -17.74
C ALA A 11 17.01 -12.75 -16.44
N THR A 12 18.15 -12.14 -16.13
CA THR A 12 18.38 -11.38 -14.88
C THR A 12 18.71 -9.93 -15.19
N SER A 13 18.06 -8.99 -14.50
CA SER A 13 18.34 -7.55 -14.62
C SER A 13 19.62 -7.14 -13.89
N ASP A 14 20.11 -5.94 -14.19
CA ASP A 14 21.17 -5.31 -13.41
C ASP A 14 20.76 -5.05 -11.95
N LEU A 15 21.76 -4.96 -11.09
CA LEU A 15 21.59 -4.69 -9.67
C LEU A 15 21.49 -3.17 -9.43
N LEU A 16 20.28 -2.69 -9.12
CA LEU A 16 19.99 -1.27 -8.96
C LEU A 16 19.79 -0.88 -7.49
N PRO A 17 20.15 0.35 -7.09
CA PRO A 17 19.89 0.84 -5.74
C PRO A 17 18.39 0.95 -5.46
N VAL A 18 17.97 0.64 -4.24
CA VAL A 18 16.60 0.87 -3.80
C VAL A 18 16.49 2.24 -3.17
N THR A 19 15.69 3.11 -3.79
CA THR A 19 15.58 4.53 -3.45
C THR A 19 14.44 4.84 -2.47
N SER A 20 13.55 3.89 -2.21
CA SER A 20 12.36 4.09 -1.37
C SER A 20 12.03 2.89 -0.48
N GLY A 21 11.12 3.12 0.46
CA GLY A 21 10.68 2.14 1.45
C GLY A 21 11.58 2.10 2.69
N VAL A 22 11.09 1.43 3.73
CA VAL A 22 11.80 1.26 5.00
C VAL A 22 12.57 -0.07 4.99
N PRO A 23 13.78 -0.16 5.57
CA PRO A 23 14.46 -1.44 5.77
C PRO A 23 13.57 -2.43 6.54
N GLN A 24 13.39 -3.63 6.00
CA GLN A 24 12.75 -4.73 6.73
C GLN A 24 13.60 -5.04 7.96
N SER A 25 12.96 -5.20 9.14
CA SER A 25 13.52 -5.20 10.51
C SER A 25 13.65 -3.85 11.23
N SER A 26 13.27 -2.74 10.60
CA SER A 26 13.18 -1.47 11.33
C SER A 26 12.05 -1.52 12.37
N ILE A 27 12.38 -1.27 13.64
CA ILE A 27 11.40 -1.14 14.74
C ILE A 27 10.38 -0.03 14.43
N LEU A 28 10.82 1.03 13.76
CA LEU A 28 9.97 2.15 13.36
C LEU A 28 9.20 1.88 12.06
N GLY A 29 9.52 0.82 11.32
CA GLY A 29 8.91 0.52 10.02
C GLY A 29 7.38 0.47 10.06
N PRO A 30 6.76 -0.29 10.98
CA PRO A 30 5.31 -0.32 11.11
C PRO A 30 4.68 1.04 11.43
N ALA A 31 5.29 1.81 12.34
CA ALA A 31 4.80 3.14 12.69
C ALA A 31 4.93 4.15 11.53
N SER A 32 6.07 4.15 10.84
CA SER A 32 6.30 4.98 9.65
C SER A 32 5.35 4.60 8.52
N PHE A 33 5.05 3.31 8.35
CA PHE A 33 4.06 2.85 7.39
C PHE A 33 2.66 3.36 7.72
N LEU A 34 2.21 3.25 8.97
CA LEU A 34 0.91 3.78 9.42
C LEU A 34 0.81 5.29 9.19
N LEU A 35 1.85 6.06 9.53
CA LEU A 35 1.86 7.50 9.26
C LEU A 35 1.77 7.83 7.77
N TYR A 36 2.43 7.02 6.93
CA TYR A 36 2.42 7.19 5.48
C TYR A 36 1.04 6.93 4.87
N VAL A 37 0.31 5.90 5.33
CA VAL A 37 -1.00 5.54 4.76
C VAL A 37 -2.18 6.29 5.38
N ASN A 38 -1.99 6.97 6.51
CA ASN A 38 -3.09 7.59 7.26
C ASN A 38 -3.80 8.73 6.48
N ASP A 39 -3.14 9.34 5.50
CA ASP A 39 -3.73 10.35 4.62
C ASP A 39 -4.74 9.76 3.61
N LEU A 40 -4.74 8.45 3.37
CA LEU A 40 -5.70 7.81 2.48
C LEU A 40 -7.16 8.02 2.93
N LEU A 41 -7.40 8.06 4.25
CA LEU A 41 -8.73 8.27 4.82
C LEU A 41 -9.33 9.64 4.46
N SER A 42 -8.50 10.68 4.35
CA SER A 42 -8.97 12.03 4.03
C SER A 42 -9.04 12.29 2.52
N ASN A 43 -8.34 11.50 1.71
CA ASN A 43 -8.31 11.64 0.25
C ASN A 43 -9.48 10.93 -0.45
N VAL A 44 -10.05 9.87 0.13
CA VAL A 44 -11.21 9.17 -0.45
C VAL A 44 -12.51 9.85 -0.01
N LYS A 45 -13.07 10.70 -0.88
CA LYS A 45 -14.24 11.52 -0.55
C LYS A 45 -15.60 10.85 -0.77
N SER A 46 -15.69 9.97 -1.78
CA SER A 46 -16.97 9.43 -2.26
C SER A 46 -17.28 8.03 -1.73
N SER A 47 -16.46 7.48 -0.83
CA SER A 47 -16.63 6.12 -0.33
C SER A 47 -16.18 5.99 1.10
N ARG A 48 -16.70 4.97 1.79
CA ARG A 48 -16.24 4.62 3.13
C ARG A 48 -14.94 3.83 3.00
N VAL A 49 -14.00 4.13 3.88
CA VAL A 49 -12.71 3.45 3.95
C VAL A 49 -12.52 2.89 5.35
N ALA A 50 -12.10 1.63 5.44
CA ALA A 50 -11.62 1.00 6.65
C ALA A 50 -10.19 0.51 6.40
N MET A 51 -9.28 0.78 7.33
CA MET A 51 -7.87 0.45 7.22
C MET A 51 -7.39 -0.29 8.47
N PHE A 52 -6.51 -1.27 8.29
CA PHE A 52 -5.82 -1.96 9.35
C PHE A 52 -4.45 -2.43 8.85
N ALA A 53 -3.36 -1.90 9.42
CA ALA A 53 -2.01 -2.12 8.90
C ALA A 53 -1.99 -1.88 7.38
N ASP A 54 -1.57 -2.86 6.58
CA ASP A 54 -1.53 -2.81 5.11
C ASP A 54 -2.86 -3.12 4.42
N ASP A 55 -3.85 -3.65 5.15
CA ASP A 55 -5.18 -3.93 4.62
C ASP A 55 -6.02 -2.65 4.51
N THR A 56 -6.54 -2.39 3.30
CA THR A 56 -7.48 -1.31 3.04
C THR A 56 -8.76 -1.84 2.39
N LYS A 57 -9.91 -1.49 2.94
CA LYS A 57 -11.24 -1.79 2.40
C LYS A 57 -11.95 -0.50 2.03
N VAL A 58 -12.33 -0.38 0.76
CA VAL A 58 -13.17 0.72 0.25
C VAL A 58 -14.54 0.17 -0.10
N PHE A 59 -15.61 0.78 0.42
CA PHE A 59 -16.97 0.27 0.26
C PHE A 59 -18.01 1.39 0.25
N ASN A 60 -19.14 1.12 -0.40
CA ASN A 60 -20.30 2.01 -0.45
C ASN A 60 -21.53 1.29 0.05
N ARG A 61 -22.45 2.05 0.65
CA ARG A 61 -23.81 1.56 0.89
C ARG A 61 -24.54 1.60 -0.45
N LEU A 62 -25.10 0.48 -0.86
CA LEU A 62 -26.07 0.45 -1.95
C LEU A 62 -27.31 1.22 -1.49
N GLN A 63 -27.64 2.32 -2.15
CA GLN A 63 -28.91 3.01 -1.94
C GLN A 63 -29.93 2.40 -2.91
N GLY A 64 -30.95 1.74 -2.34
CA GLY A 64 -31.99 1.09 -3.13
C GLY A 64 -32.92 2.11 -3.77
N ASN A 65 -32.74 2.34 -5.07
CA ASN A 65 -33.83 2.57 -6.02
C ASN A 65 -33.73 1.58 -7.20
N THR A 66 -33.15 0.39 -6.94
CA THR A 66 -33.13 -0.70 -7.90
C THR A 66 -34.44 -1.47 -7.76
N ILE A 67 -35.36 -1.19 -8.70
CA ILE A 67 -36.49 -2.05 -9.05
C ILE A 67 -35.98 -3.48 -9.22
N ALA A 68 -36.61 -4.40 -8.48
CA ALA A 68 -36.48 -5.83 -8.67
C ALA A 68 -36.99 -6.25 -10.05
#